data_AF-A0A4W5PYZ7-F1
#
_entry.id   AF-A0A4W5PYZ7-F1
#
_cell.length_a   1.000
_cell.length_b   1.000
_cell.length_c   1.000
_cell.angle_alpha   90.00
_cell.angle_beta   90.00
_cell.angle_gamma   90.00
#
_symmetry.space_group_name_H-M   'P 1'
#
loop_
_entity.id
_entity.type
_entity.pdbx_description
1 polymer ?
#
loop_
_entity_poly.entity_id
_entity_poly.type
_entity_poly.pdbx_seq_one_letter_code
_entity_poly.pdbx_strand_id
1 'polypeptide(L)'
;MTLTTPTIVAHPQKRKMTVATCLSANGKPQGVIKWDSRLKGEATFEETQNPNGTVTVRSNYVVVPSREIHKQKLTCVVNYNNERITDSVVLNVQYEPEVKIEGFDGNWYLDRQDVTLICNADANPPVTVYQWKV
;
A
#
# COMPACT_ATOMS: atom_id res chain seq x y z
N MET A 1 10.30 16.62 8.58
CA MET A 1 9.86 15.21 8.43
C MET A 1 9.53 14.99 6.96
N THR A 2 9.95 13.88 6.37
CA THR A 2 9.55 13.53 5.00
C THR A 2 9.10 12.07 4.96
N LEU A 3 7.96 11.84 4.29
CA LEU A 3 7.43 10.52 3.98
C LEU A 3 7.51 10.29 2.47
N THR A 4 8.26 9.28 2.05
CA THR A 4 8.39 8.94 0.62
C THR A 4 7.84 7.54 0.35
N THR A 5 7.21 7.36 -0.82
CA THR A 5 6.65 6.07 -1.25
C THR A 5 7.11 5.73 -2.67
N PRO A 6 7.63 4.51 -2.92
CA PRO A 6 7.96 4.05 -4.27
C PRO A 6 6.72 3.55 -5.01
N THR A 7 6.88 3.19 -6.29
CA THR A 7 5.89 2.38 -7.02
C THR A 7 5.82 0.98 -6.40
N ILE A 8 4.63 0.55 -5.99
CA ILE A 8 4.41 -0.73 -5.31
C ILE A 8 3.71 -1.67 -6.27
N VAL A 9 4.29 -2.85 -6.52
CA VAL A 9 3.72 -3.87 -7.41
C VAL A 9 3.58 -5.19 -6.64
N ALA A 10 2.34 -5.66 -6.51
CA ALA A 10 2.03 -6.96 -5.95
C ALA A 10 2.44 -8.06 -6.94
N HIS A 11 3.38 -8.89 -6.51
CA HIS A 11 3.85 -10.04 -7.29
C HIS A 11 3.30 -11.33 -6.67
N PRO A 12 3.11 -12.40 -7.47
CA PRO A 12 2.71 -13.71 -6.96
C PRO A 12 3.69 -14.25 -5.90
N GLN A 13 4.98 -13.92 -6.05
CA GLN A 13 5.98 -14.21 -5.04
C GLN A 13 5.85 -13.22 -3.88
N LYS A 14 5.45 -13.73 -2.70
CA LYS A 14 5.26 -12.98 -1.46
C LYS A 14 6.58 -12.43 -0.90
N ARG A 15 7.14 -11.43 -1.58
CA ARG A 15 8.38 -10.76 -1.18
C ARG A 15 8.04 -9.49 -0.41
N LYS A 16 8.71 -9.29 0.72
CA LYS A 16 8.63 -8.05 1.50
C LYS A 16 9.34 -6.93 0.74
N MET A 17 8.77 -5.73 0.78
CA MET A 17 9.40 -4.51 0.27
C MET A 17 9.07 -3.31 1.14
N THR A 18 9.95 -2.31 1.10
CA THR A 18 9.69 -1.01 1.73
C THR A 18 8.62 -0.26 0.94
N VAL A 19 7.51 0.07 1.58
CA VAL A 19 6.41 0.83 0.97
C VAL A 19 6.38 2.29 1.37
N ALA A 20 7.02 2.63 2.49
CA ALA A 20 7.21 4.02 2.89
C ALA A 20 8.48 4.19 3.73
N THR A 21 9.11 5.35 3.60
CA THR A 21 10.25 5.74 4.44
C THR A 21 9.93 7.03 5.15
N CYS A 22 10.04 7.04 6.47
CA CYS A 22 9.88 8.21 7.31
C CYS A 22 11.23 8.71 7.82
N LEU A 23 11.49 10.00 7.65
CA LEU A 23 12.74 10.63 8.07
C LEU A 23 12.48 11.76 9.08
N SER A 24 13.08 11.63 10.26
CA SER A 24 13.19 12.67 11.29
C SER A 24 14.63 13.17 11.35
N ALA A 25 14.95 14.24 10.62
CA ALA A 25 16.31 14.75 10.49
C ALA A 25 16.67 15.79 11.57
N ASN A 26 17.94 15.80 11.96
CA ASN A 26 18.58 16.84 12.78
C ASN A 26 17.92 17.12 14.15
N GLY A 27 17.38 16.10 14.83
CA GLY A 27 16.80 16.24 16.17
C GLY A 27 17.85 16.32 17.27
N LYS A 28 17.61 17.13 18.31
CA LYS A 28 18.41 17.15 19.55
C LYS A 28 17.51 17.43 20.76
N PRO A 29 17.11 16.41 21.57
CA PRO A 29 17.43 14.98 21.45
C PRO A 29 16.76 14.32 20.22
N GLN A 30 17.02 13.05 19.92
CA GLN A 30 16.42 12.41 18.75
C GLN A 30 14.87 12.34 18.84
N GLY A 31 14.21 12.50 17.70
CA GLY A 31 12.76 12.30 17.60
C GLY A 31 12.39 10.81 17.61
N VAL A 32 11.27 10.47 18.23
CA VAL A 32 10.79 9.07 18.31
C VAL A 32 9.76 8.83 17.20
N ILE A 33 10.12 7.99 16.24
CA ILE A 33 9.24 7.58 15.13
C ILE A 33 8.33 6.43 15.57
N LYS A 34 7.04 6.53 15.25
CA LYS A 34 6.03 5.48 15.37
C LYS A 34 5.20 5.42 14.08
N TRP A 35 4.74 4.23 13.72
CA TRP A 35 3.83 4.04 12.59
C TRP A 35 2.42 3.78 13.10
N ASP A 36 1.45 4.45 12.50
CA ASP A 36 0.03 4.24 12.73
C ASP A 36 -0.62 3.74 11.42
N SER A 37 -1.07 2.49 11.44
CA SER A 37 -1.66 1.83 10.27
C SER A 37 -2.45 0.58 10.67
N ARG A 38 -3.39 0.19 9.81
CA ARG A 38 -4.10 -1.10 9.88
C ARG A 38 -3.35 -2.25 9.19
N LEU A 39 -2.24 -1.93 8.52
CA LEU A 39 -1.44 -2.87 7.74
C LEU A 39 -0.58 -3.76 8.64
N LYS A 40 -0.52 -5.05 8.34
CA LYS A 40 0.40 -6.00 8.99
C LYS A 40 1.79 -5.88 8.37
N GLY A 41 2.53 -4.87 8.80
CA GLY A 41 3.90 -4.60 8.36
C GLY A 41 4.91 -4.62 9.49
N GLU A 42 6.17 -4.51 9.10
CA GLU A 42 7.32 -4.42 10.00
C GLU A 42 8.00 -3.06 9.79
N ALA A 43 8.36 -2.39 10.88
CA ALA A 43 9.10 -1.14 10.82
C ALA A 43 10.57 -1.38 11.20
N THR A 44 11.48 -0.82 10.42
CA THR A 44 12.91 -0.76 10.78
C THR A 44 13.24 0.61 11.36
N PHE A 45 14.31 0.71 12.14
CA PHE A 45 14.77 1.97 12.72
C PHE A 45 16.29 2.06 12.61
N GLU A 46 16.77 3.16 12.04
CA GLU A 46 18.18 3.47 11.87
C GLU A 46 18.44 4.88 12.39
N GLU A 47 19.47 5.02 13.21
CA GLU A 47 19.88 6.30 13.78
C GLU A 47 21.24 6.69 13.23
N THR A 48 21.40 7.95 12.86
CA THR A 48 22.65 8.51 12.35
C THR A 48 23.00 9.74 13.17
N GLN A 49 24.18 9.73 13.78
CA GLN A 49 24.71 10.89 14.50
C GLN A 49 25.42 11.82 13.53
N ASN A 50 24.96 13.08 13.49
CA ASN A 50 25.51 14.08 12.59
C ASN A 50 26.72 14.78 13.23
N PRO A 51 27.66 15.32 12.43
CA PRO A 51 28.85 16.02 12.95
C PRO A 51 28.54 17.24 13.84
N ASN A 52 27.37 17.86 13.65
CA ASN A 52 26.88 18.98 14.46
C ASN A 52 26.26 18.52 15.82
N GLY A 53 26.33 17.23 16.16
CA GLY A 53 25.80 16.66 17.38
C GLY A 53 24.28 16.47 17.40
N THR A 54 23.59 16.67 16.27
CA THR A 54 22.18 16.28 16.11
C THR A 54 22.06 14.82 15.67
N VAL A 55 20.87 14.23 15.81
CA VAL A 55 20.58 12.85 15.43
C VAL A 55 19.48 12.83 14.37
N THR A 56 19.71 12.08 13.31
CA THR A 56 18.72 11.79 12.27
C THR A 56 18.22 10.36 12.45
N VAL A 57 16.91 10.19 12.59
CA VAL A 57 16.27 8.87 12.69
C VAL A 57 15.54 8.59 11.37
N ARG A 58 15.78 7.41 10.80
CA ARG A 58 15.12 6.91 9.60
C ARG A 58 14.37 5.63 9.95
N SER A 59 13.13 5.53 9.49
CA SER A 59 12.34 4.31 9.63
C SER A 59 11.74 3.89 8.31
N ASN A 60 11.92 2.63 7.91
CA ASN A 60 11.29 2.07 6.72
C ASN A 60 10.13 1.16 7.16
N TYR A 61 8.97 1.31 6.50
CA TYR A 61 7.82 0.43 6.70
C TYR A 61 7.80 -0.63 5.60
N VAL A 62 7.90 -1.90 6.00
CA VAL A 62 8.07 -3.05 5.13
C VAL A 62 6.83 -3.93 5.19
N VAL A 63 6.24 -4.24 4.04
CA VAL A 63 5.08 -5.13 3.92
C VAL A 63 5.27 -6.05 2.71
N VAL A 64 4.51 -7.14 2.67
CA VAL A 64 4.31 -7.90 1.42
C VAL A 64 3.18 -7.21 0.65
N PRO A 65 3.44 -6.67 -0.56
CA PRO A 65 2.40 -6.02 -1.33
C PRO A 65 1.33 -6.99 -1.78
N SER A 66 0.09 -6.52 -1.74
CA SER A 66 -1.10 -7.30 -2.06
C SER A 66 -2.25 -6.36 -2.42
N ARG A 67 -3.29 -6.88 -3.07
CA ARG A 67 -4.44 -6.09 -3.50
C ARG A 67 -5.16 -5.44 -2.33
N GLU A 68 -5.23 -6.14 -1.20
CA GLU A 68 -5.93 -5.74 0.03
C GLU A 68 -5.31 -4.51 0.69
N ILE A 69 -4.04 -4.21 0.37
CA ILE A 69 -3.34 -3.04 0.88
C ILE A 69 -3.42 -1.83 -0.05
N HIS A 70 -4.01 -1.98 -1.24
CA HIS A 70 -4.28 -0.86 -2.13
C HIS A 70 -5.24 0.13 -1.47
N LYS A 71 -4.95 1.44 -1.60
CA LYS A 71 -5.69 2.55 -1.01
C LYS A 71 -5.71 2.57 0.52
N GLN A 72 -4.91 1.73 1.18
CA GLN A 72 -4.77 1.78 2.63
C GLN A 72 -3.89 2.98 3.06
N LYS A 73 -4.28 3.61 4.16
CA LYS A 73 -3.57 4.75 4.76
C LYS A 73 -2.45 4.26 5.68
N LEU A 74 -1.28 4.87 5.52
CA LEU A 74 -0.11 4.67 6.36
C LEU A 74 0.34 6.02 6.91
N THR A 75 0.42 6.15 8.23
CA THR A 75 0.77 7.40 8.90
C THR A 75 2.07 7.22 9.68
N CYS A 76 3.05 8.07 9.41
CA CYS A 76 4.21 8.21 10.27
C CYS A 76 3.93 9.27 11.35
N VAL A 77 4.31 8.97 12.58
CA VAL A 77 4.13 9.82 13.76
C VAL A 77 5.50 10.03 14.39
N VAL A 78 5.96 11.27 14.45
CA VAL A 78 7.20 11.64 15.13
C VAL A 78 6.85 12.39 16.40
N ASN A 79 7.36 11.93 17.54
CA ASN A 79 7.26 12.65 18.81
C ASN A 79 8.60 13.33 19.10
N TYR A 80 8.57 14.64 19.31
CA TYR A 80 9.76 15.45 19.58
C TYR A 80 9.40 16.59 20.53
N ASN A 81 10.11 16.73 21.66
CA ASN A 81 9.86 17.78 22.68
C ASN A 81 8.38 17.97 23.07
N ASN A 82 7.69 16.87 23.36
CA ASN A 82 6.24 16.83 23.69
C ASN A 82 5.30 17.27 22.55
N GLU A 83 5.81 17.56 21.37
CA GLU A 83 5.02 17.79 20.17
C GLU A 83 4.90 16.50 19.35
N ARG A 84 3.72 16.34 18.74
CA ARG A 84 3.40 15.21 17.87
C ARG A 84 3.23 15.71 16.44
N ILE A 85 4.15 15.30 15.57
CA ILE A 85 4.15 15.65 14.15
C ILE A 85 3.74 14.40 13.37
N THR A 86 2.79 14.53 12.45
CA THR A 86 2.29 13.39 11.67
C THR A 86 2.28 13.68 10.19
N ASP A 87 2.64 12.68 9.39
CA ASP A 87 2.56 12.72 7.94
C ASP A 87 1.95 11.41 7.44
N SER A 88 1.12 11.47 6.40
CA SER A 88 0.33 10.32 5.95
C SER A 88 0.38 10.14 4.45
N VAL A 89 0.39 8.88 4.02
CA VAL A 89 0.32 8.50 2.61
C VAL A 89 -0.73 7.42 2.38
N VAL A 90 -1.32 7.43 1.19
CA VAL A 90 -2.23 6.38 0.72
C VAL A 90 -1.48 5.49 -0.24
N LEU A 91 -1.41 4.20 0.05
CA LEU A 91 -0.64 3.26 -0.77
C LEU A 91 -1.31 3.02 -2.12
N ASN A 92 -0.56 3.26 -3.20
CA ASN A 92 -0.97 2.89 -4.55
C ASN A 92 -0.24 1.60 -4.96
N VAL A 93 -0.94 0.48 -4.90
CA VAL A 93 -0.39 -0.85 -5.18
C VAL A 93 -0.97 -1.34 -6.49
N GLN A 94 -0.09 -1.64 -7.44
CA GLN A 94 -0.46 -2.26 -8.70
C GLN A 94 -0.59 -3.78 -8.51
N TYR A 95 -1.61 -4.38 -9.11
CA TYR A 95 -1.91 -5.81 -9.02
C TYR A 95 -2.58 -6.30 -10.30
N GLU A 96 -2.42 -7.59 -10.57
CA GLU A 96 -3.01 -8.26 -11.73
C GLU A 96 -4.56 -8.32 -11.63
N PRO A 97 -5.27 -8.38 -12.77
CA PRO A 97 -6.72 -8.42 -12.76
C PRO A 97 -7.30 -9.66 -12.08
N GLU A 98 -8.21 -9.47 -11.13
CA GLU A 98 -9.07 -10.53 -10.61
C GLU A 98 -10.43 -10.48 -11.31
N VAL A 99 -10.74 -11.54 -12.05
CA VAL A 99 -11.92 -11.61 -12.91
C VAL A 99 -13.05 -12.38 -12.23
N LYS A 100 -14.26 -11.83 -12.28
CA LYS A 100 -15.52 -12.47 -11.88
C LYS A 100 -16.53 -12.34 -13.00
N ILE A 101 -17.22 -13.44 -13.31
CA ILE A 101 -18.30 -13.45 -14.30
C ILE A 101 -19.63 -13.38 -13.56
N GLU A 102 -20.42 -12.37 -13.87
CA GLU A 102 -21.75 -12.15 -13.32
C GLU A 102 -22.81 -12.25 -14.43
N GLY A 103 -24.08 -12.38 -14.04
CA GLY A 103 -25.22 -12.43 -14.97
C GLY A 103 -25.87 -13.82 -15.10
N PHE A 104 -25.20 -14.88 -14.66
CA PHE A 104 -25.82 -16.21 -14.54
C PHE A 104 -26.67 -16.27 -13.27
N ASP A 105 -27.96 -16.56 -13.42
CA ASP A 105 -28.93 -16.61 -12.31
C ASP A 105 -29.34 -18.04 -11.91
N GLY A 106 -28.68 -19.06 -12.46
CA GLY A 106 -28.97 -20.46 -12.14
C GLY A 106 -30.14 -21.06 -12.93
N ASN A 107 -30.86 -20.29 -13.74
CA ASN A 107 -32.07 -20.74 -14.43
C ASN A 107 -32.10 -20.38 -15.92
N TRP A 108 -31.06 -20.76 -16.65
CA TRP A 108 -31.00 -20.54 -18.10
C TRP A 108 -31.64 -21.73 -18.82
N TYR A 109 -32.94 -21.62 -19.10
CA TYR A 109 -33.72 -22.61 -19.83
C TYR A 109 -33.68 -22.37 -21.35
N LEU A 110 -34.09 -23.38 -22.13
CA LEU A 110 -34.16 -23.31 -23.59
C LEU A 110 -35.04 -22.14 -24.05
N ASP A 111 -34.60 -21.43 -25.10
CA ASP A 111 -35.28 -20.27 -25.69
C ASP A 111 -35.43 -19.03 -24.77
N ARG A 112 -34.72 -18.99 -23.64
CA ARG A 112 -34.64 -17.77 -22.83
C ARG A 112 -33.92 -16.66 -23.60
N GLN A 113 -34.58 -15.52 -23.73
CA GLN A 113 -34.06 -14.34 -24.42
C GLN A 113 -33.37 -13.38 -23.43
N ASP A 114 -32.58 -12.44 -23.97
CA ASP A 114 -31.96 -11.33 -23.24
C ASP A 114 -31.01 -11.72 -22.07
N VAL A 115 -30.31 -12.85 -22.21
CA VAL A 115 -29.26 -13.22 -21.25
C VAL A 115 -27.97 -12.46 -21.53
N THR A 116 -27.34 -11.94 -20.46
CA THR A 116 -26.08 -11.19 -20.55
C THR A 116 -25.10 -11.71 -19.51
N LEU A 117 -23.84 -11.90 -19.91
CA LEU A 117 -22.72 -12.10 -18.98
C LEU A 117 -21.90 -10.82 -18.87
N ILE A 118 -21.50 -10.50 -17.66
CA ILE A 118 -20.67 -9.33 -17.36
C ILE A 118 -19.34 -9.84 -16.82
N CYS A 119 -18.23 -9.41 -17.44
CA CYS A 119 -16.89 -9.68 -16.96
C CYS A 119 -16.44 -8.50 -16.08
N ASN A 120 -16.53 -8.69 -14.77
CA ASN A 120 -16.03 -7.74 -13.79
C ASN A 120 -14.58 -8.06 -13.48
N ALA A 121 -13.66 -7.17 -13.85
CA ALA A 121 -12.24 -7.34 -13.61
C ALA A 121 -11.70 -6.21 -12.72
N ASP A 122 -11.32 -6.56 -11.48
CA ASP A 122 -10.66 -5.62 -10.58
C ASP A 122 -9.14 -5.67 -10.79
N ALA A 123 -8.56 -4.57 -11.23
CA ALA A 123 -7.13 -4.44 -11.48
C ALA A 123 -6.65 -3.01 -11.19
N ASN A 124 -5.36 -2.90 -10.89
CA ASN A 124 -4.67 -1.61 -10.88
C ASN A 124 -3.29 -1.76 -11.55
N PRO A 125 -3.01 -1.10 -12.68
CA PRO A 125 -3.88 -0.18 -13.42
C PRO A 125 -5.15 -0.84 -14.00
N PRO A 126 -6.16 -0.05 -14.41
CA PRO A 126 -7.39 -0.59 -15.00
C PRO A 126 -7.13 -1.46 -16.23
N VAL A 127 -7.95 -2.49 -16.40
CA VAL A 127 -7.86 -3.41 -17.55
C VAL A 127 -8.22 -2.70 -18.84
N THR A 128 -7.44 -2.96 -19.90
CA THR A 128 -7.62 -2.30 -21.21
C THR A 128 -8.22 -3.21 -22.27
N VAL A 129 -8.17 -4.53 -22.09
CA VAL A 129 -8.61 -5.51 -23.09
C VAL A 129 -9.45 -6.59 -22.41
N TYR A 130 -10.62 -6.87 -22.99
CA TYR A 130 -11.50 -7.99 -22.62
C TYR A 130 -11.63 -8.91 -23.82
N GLN A 131 -11.38 -10.21 -23.62
CA GLN A 131 -11.52 -11.23 -24.66
C GLN A 131 -12.38 -12.38 -24.17
N TRP A 132 -13.53 -12.57 -24.80
CA TRP A 132 -14.41 -13.73 -24.57
C TRP A 132 -14.02 -14.85 -25.53
N LYS A 133 -14.07 -16.09 -25.04
CA LYS A 133 -13.87 -17.29 -25.86
C LYS A 133 -15.03 -18.25 -25.60
N VAL A 134 -15.42 -18.94 -26.67
CA VAL A 134 -16.46 -19.99 -26.69
C VAL A 134 -15.82 -21.31 -26.30
#